data_AF-A0A939FT72-F1
#
_entry.id   AF-A0A939FT72-F1
#
_cell.length_a   1.000
_cell.length_b   1.000
_cell.length_c   1.000
_cell.angle_alpha   90.00
_cell.angle_beta   90.00
_cell.angle_gamma   90.00
#
_symmetry.space_group_name_H-M   'P 1'
#
loop_
_entity.id
_entity.type
_entity.pdbx_description
1 polymer ?
#
loop_
_entity_poly.entity_id
_entity_poly.type
_entity_poly.pdbx_seq_one_letter_code
_entity_poly.pdbx_strand_id
1 'polypeptide(L)' 'MTPQVRLLELIDRFLAGRDRSMRLVNEIEDILVVDFMDTDVFETLTEAVSLYRPGAGAPYVSEDEMAEVLASARGLLT' A
#
# COMPACT_ATOMS: atom_id res chain seq x y z
N MET A 1 -5.11 -18.25 3.54
CA MET A 1 -4.07 -17.22 3.67
C MET A 1 -4.58 -16.17 4.64
N THR A 2 -3.76 -15.71 5.59
CA THR A 2 -4.18 -14.66 6.54
C THR A 2 -4.16 -13.28 5.86
N PRO A 3 -4.93 -12.29 6.35
CA PRO A 3 -4.88 -10.93 5.82
C PRO A 3 -3.47 -10.34 5.79
N GLN A 4 -2.68 -10.54 6.84
CA GLN A 4 -1.29 -10.13 6.94
C GLN A 4 -0.40 -10.71 5.83
N VAL A 5 -0.49 -12.02 5.57
CA VAL A 5 0.30 -12.66 4.51
C VAL A 5 -0.10 -12.12 3.14
N ARG A 6 -1.41 -11.92 2.92
CA ARG A 6 -1.92 -11.36 1.66
C ARG A 6 -1.46 -9.91 1.44
N LEU A 7 -1.49 -9.09 2.48
CA LEU A 7 -1.03 -7.70 2.44
C LEU A 7 0.47 -7.64 2.15
N LEU A 8 1.28 -8.46 2.83
CA LEU A 8 2.72 -8.59 2.58
C LEU A 8 3.02 -8.99 1.12
N GLU A 9 2.28 -9.94 0.55
CA GLU A 9 2.47 -10.36 -0.85
C GLU A 9 2.18 -9.24 -1.86
N LEU A 10 1.16 -8.41 -1.59
CA LEU A 10 0.83 -7.25 -2.43
C LEU A 10 1.90 -6.17 -2.34
N ILE A 11 2.32 -5.84 -1.11
CA ILE A 11 3.41 -4.89 -0.84
C ILE A 11 4.69 -5.34 -1.54
N ASP A 12 5.10 -6.60 -1.37
CA ASP A 12 6.32 -7.14 -1.98
C ASP A 12 6.25 -7.17 -3.51
N ARG A 13 5.06 -7.26 -4.08
CA ARG A 13 4.87 -7.18 -5.54
C ARG A 13 5.06 -5.75 -6.05
N PHE A 14 4.54 -4.76 -5.33
CA PHE A 14 4.73 -3.34 -5.65
C PHE A 14 6.21 -2.94 -5.53
N LEU A 15 6.83 -3.27 -4.39
CA LEU A 15 8.24 -2.94 -4.10
C LEU A 15 9.21 -3.59 -5.08
N ALA A 16 8.91 -4.82 -5.54
CA ALA A 16 9.69 -5.48 -6.59
C ALA A 16 9.46 -4.90 -8.00
N GLY A 17 8.59 -3.90 -8.17
CA GLY A 17 8.26 -3.31 -9.47
C GLY A 17 7.46 -4.24 -10.39
N ARG A 18 6.91 -5.35 -9.87
CA ARG A 18 6.17 -6.33 -10.67
C ARG A 18 4.77 -5.85 -11.05
N ASP A 19 4.17 -5.02 -10.20
CA ASP A 19 2.87 -4.41 -10.43
C ASP A 19 2.76 -3.11 -9.62
N ARG A 20 2.81 -1.96 -10.31
CA ARG A 20 2.60 -0.63 -9.73
C ARG A 20 1.25 -0.03 -10.14
N SER A 21 0.30 -0.88 -10.51
CA SER A 21 -1.00 -0.41 -10.99
C SER A 21 -1.89 0.11 -9.86
N MET A 22 -2.78 1.03 -10.20
CA MET A 22 -3.91 1.43 -9.36
C MET A 22 -4.71 0.22 -8.85
N ARG A 23 -4.88 -0.83 -9.66
CA ARG A 23 -5.59 -2.05 -9.26
C ARG A 23 -4.93 -2.72 -8.05
N LEU A 24 -3.61 -2.82 -8.04
CA LEU A 24 -2.91 -3.43 -6.91
C LEU A 24 -3.06 -2.59 -5.64
N VAL A 25 -2.97 -1.27 -5.76
CA VAL A 25 -3.14 -0.36 -4.61
C VAL A 25 -4.57 -0.39 -4.07
N ASN A 26 -5.58 -0.51 -4.93
CA ASN A 26 -6.96 -0.73 -4.48
C ASN A 26 -7.12 -2.07 -3.75
N GLU A 27 -6.45 -3.14 -4.20
CA GLU A 27 -6.47 -4.42 -3.47
C GLU A 27 -5.80 -4.32 -2.09
N ILE A 28 -4.79 -3.45 -1.94
CA ILE A 28 -4.21 -3.13 -0.63
C ILE A 28 -5.23 -2.37 0.21
N GLU A 29 -5.88 -1.33 -0.35
CA GLU A 29 -6.91 -0.54 0.33
C GLU A 29 -8.04 -1.41 0.89
N ASP A 30 -8.56 -2.33 0.07
CA ASP A 30 -9.64 -3.23 0.46
C ASP A 30 -9.27 -4.06 1.70
N ILE A 31 -8.02 -4.57 1.76
CA ILE A 31 -7.53 -5.33 2.91
C ILE A 31 -7.35 -4.41 4.12
N LEU A 32 -6.82 -3.20 3.92
CA LEU A 32 -6.59 -2.25 5.00
C LEU A 32 -7.91 -1.89 5.70
N VAL A 33 -8.94 -1.57 4.94
CA VAL A 33 -10.26 -1.20 5.47
C VAL A 33 -10.95 -2.38 6.16
N VAL A 34 -10.81 -3.60 5.66
CA VAL A 34 -11.52 -4.76 6.23
C VAL A 34 -10.81 -5.33 7.46
N ASP A 35 -9.47 -5.43 7.42
CA ASP A 35 -8.72 -6.25 8.37
C ASP A 35 -7.76 -5.44 9.27
N PHE A 36 -7.49 -4.16 8.97
CA PHE A 36 -6.43 -3.38 9.63
C PHE A 36 -6.86 -2.00 10.15
N MET A 37 -8.15 -1.66 10.11
CA MET A 37 -8.67 -0.29 10.37
C MET A 37 -8.16 0.37 11.66
N ASP A 38 -7.95 -0.41 12.74
CA ASP A 38 -7.50 0.08 14.05
C ASP A 38 -6.01 -0.24 14.33
N THR A 39 -5.17 -0.24 13.29
CA THR A 39 -3.75 -0.59 13.41
C THR A 39 -2.83 0.50 12.86
N ASP A 40 -1.60 0.56 13.37
CA ASP A 40 -0.54 1.46 12.88
C ASP A 40 -0.27 1.30 11.37
N VAL A 41 -0.51 0.09 10.83
CA VAL A 41 -0.38 -0.19 9.40
C VAL A 41 -1.41 0.61 8.59
N PHE A 42 -2.65 0.69 9.06
CA PHE A 42 -3.70 1.48 8.42
C PHE A 42 -3.40 2.97 8.51
N GLU A 43 -3.03 3.46 9.69
CA GLU A 43 -2.65 4.87 9.88
C GLU A 43 -1.49 5.27 8.96
N THR A 44 -0.51 4.39 8.78
CA THR A 44 0.64 4.63 7.90
C THR A 44 0.25 4.66 6.42
N LEU A 45 -0.68 3.81 5.97
CA LEU A 45 -0.95 3.61 4.54
C LEU A 45 -2.16 4.37 4.00
N THR A 46 -3.14 4.70 4.82
CA THR A 46 -4.48 5.15 4.37
C THR A 46 -4.43 6.39 3.47
N GLU A 47 -3.62 7.39 3.81
CA GLU A 47 -3.47 8.61 3.01
C GLU A 47 -2.80 8.31 1.68
N ALA A 48 -1.66 7.60 1.71
CA ALA A 48 -0.88 7.31 0.51
C ALA A 48 -1.68 6.48 -0.50
N VAL A 49 -2.40 5.46 -0.02
CA VAL A 49 -3.26 4.61 -0.84
C VAL A 49 -4.38 5.42 -1.48
N SER A 50 -5.04 6.29 -0.71
CA SER A 50 -6.11 7.17 -1.22
C SER A 50 -5.62 8.12 -2.31
N LEU A 51 -4.40 8.65 -2.16
CA LEU A 51 -3.81 9.67 -3.05
C LEU A 51 -2.97 9.09 -4.18
N TYR A 52 -2.72 7.79 -4.22
CA TYR A 52 -1.88 7.18 -5.25
C TYR A 52 -2.46 7.38 -6.63
N ARG A 53 -1.76 8.11 -7.52
CA ARG A 53 -2.15 8.24 -8.93
C ARG A 53 -0.88 8.31 -9.78
N PRO A 54 -0.42 7.19 -10.37
CA PRO A 54 0.85 7.16 -11.10
C PRO A 54 0.81 8.14 -12.29
N GLY A 55 1.81 9.02 -12.35
CA GLY A 55 1.95 10.03 -13.41
C GLY A 55 1.02 11.24 -13.33
N ALA A 56 0.16 11.35 -12.32
CA ALA A 56 -0.78 12.48 -12.19
C ALA A 56 -0.12 13.78 -11.66
N GLY A 57 1.06 13.67 -11.06
CA GLY A 57 1.77 14.80 -10.44
C GLY A 57 1.07 15.31 -9.18
N ALA A 58 1.55 16.43 -8.63
CA ALA A 58 0.95 17.03 -7.45
C ALA A 58 -0.54 17.37 -7.68
N PRO A 59 -1.43 17.12 -6.69
CA PRO A 59 -1.16 16.76 -5.28
C PRO A 59 -1.16 15.24 -5.00
N TYR A 60 -1.03 14.40 -6.02
CA TYR A 60 -1.13 12.95 -5.87
C TYR A 60 0.20 12.30 -5.52
N VAL A 61 0.11 11.12 -4.90
CA VAL A 61 1.27 10.28 -4.56
C VAL A 61 1.76 9.57 -5.82
N SER A 62 3.06 9.72 -6.07
CA SER A 62 3.80 9.07 -7.15
C SER A 62 4.15 7.61 -6.83
N GLU A 63 4.72 6.91 -7.81
CA GLU A 63 5.19 5.53 -7.64
C GLU A 63 6.31 5.40 -6.60
N ASP A 64 7.23 6.35 -6.56
CA ASP A 64 8.37 6.30 -5.66
C ASP A 64 7.98 6.67 -4.23
N GLU A 65 7.15 7.70 -4.05
CA GLU A 65 6.57 8.04 -2.74
C GLU A 65 5.74 6.87 -2.18
N MET A 66 4.92 6.22 -3.02
CA MET A 66 4.17 5.04 -2.60
C MET A 66 5.11 3.89 -2.20
N ALA A 67 6.21 3.67 -2.92
CA ALA A 67 7.18 2.64 -2.56
C ALA A 67 7.82 2.90 -1.18
N GLU A 68 8.14 4.16 -0.85
CA GLU A 68 8.69 4.53 0.45
C GLU A 68 7.71 4.25 1.61
N VAL A 69 6.44 4.61 1.43
CA VAL A 69 5.41 4.37 2.46
C VAL A 69 5.14 2.86 2.61
N LEU A 70 5.05 2.11 1.51
CA LEU A 70 4.86 0.65 1.56
C LEU A 70 6.06 -0.06 2.21
N ALA A 71 7.28 0.40 1.96
CA ALA A 71 8.47 -0.14 2.62
C ALA A 71 8.44 0.08 4.14
N SER A 72 7.95 1.25 4.57
CA SER A 72 7.79 1.56 6.00
C SER A 72 6.72 0.66 6.64
N ALA A 73 5.54 0.55 6.03
CA ALA A 73 4.45 -0.28 6.53
C ALA A 73 4.80 -1.78 6.55
N ARG A 74 5.62 -2.25 5.59
CA ARG A 74 6.13 -3.63 5.56
C ARG A 74 6.85 -4.01 6.86
N GLY A 75 7.61 -3.08 7.46
CA GLY A 75 8.32 -3.31 8.72
C GLY A 75 7.42 -3.46 9.94
N LEU A 76 6.15 -3.03 9.86
CA LEU A 76 5.13 -3.19 10.90
C LEU A 76 4.41 -4.54 10.80
N LEU A 77 4.57 -5.25 9.68
CA LEU A 77 3.91 -6.53 9.39
C LEU A 77 4.83 -7.74 9.62
N THR A 78 6.07 -7.55 10.08
CA THR A 78 7.03 -8.60 10.47
C THR A 78 7.04 -8.85 11.96
#